data_AF-N1W9B0-F1
#
_entry.id   AF-N1W9B0-F1
#
_cell.length_a   1.000
_cell.length_b   1.000
_cell.length_c   1.000
_cell.angle_alpha   90.00
_cell.angle_beta   90.00
_cell.angle_gamma   90.00
#
_symmetry.space_group_name_H-M   'P 1'
#
loop_
_entity.id
_entity.type
_entity.pdbx_description
1 polymer ?
#
loop_
_entity_poly.entity_id
_entity_poly.type
_entity_poly.pdbx_seq_one_letter_code
_entity_poly.pdbx_strand_id
1 'polypeptide(L)' 'MKLGIRPDRIEPGKPSQNGRHERMHRTLKEETALPPRSSLDAQQTAFDSFREEFNKVRPHEAWVF' A
#
# COMPACT_ATOMS: atom_id res chain seq x y z
N MET A 1 -17.75 7.91 -20.01
CA MET A 1 -16.41 7.88 -20.64
C MET A 1 -15.56 6.83 -19.94
N LYS A 2 -14.89 5.91 -20.67
CA LYS A 2 -13.85 5.06 -20.08
C LYS A 2 -12.56 5.87 -20.00
N LEU A 3 -11.86 5.87 -18.86
CA LEU A 3 -10.63 6.64 -18.62
C LEU A 3 -9.41 6.19 -19.45
N GLY A 4 -9.58 5.33 -20.46
CA GLY A 4 -8.47 4.81 -21.29
C GLY A 4 -7.51 3.86 -20.56
N ILE A 5 -7.77 3.50 -19.30
CA ILE A 5 -6.88 2.67 -18.48
C ILE A 5 -7.00 1.20 -18.89
N ARG A 6 -5.85 0.56 -19.20
CA ARG A 6 -5.74 -0.88 -19.42
C ARG A 6 -5.23 -1.56 -18.15
N PRO A 7 -5.92 -2.57 -17.60
CA PRO A 7 -5.40 -3.34 -16.48
C PRO A 7 -4.13 -4.08 -16.88
N ASP A 8 -3.05 -3.84 -16.15
CA ASP A 8 -1.86 -4.68 -16.20
C ASP A 8 -2.05 -5.84 -15.22
N ARG A 9 -1.86 -7.07 -15.68
CA ARG A 9 -2.10 -8.30 -14.91
C ARG A 9 -0.81 -9.10 -14.83
N ILE A 10 -0.56 -9.67 -13.66
CA ILE A 10 0.52 -10.66 -13.52
C ILE A 10 0.20 -11.93 -14.31
N GLU A 11 1.26 -12.64 -14.66
CA GLU A 11 1.15 -13.96 -15.23
C GLU A 11 0.68 -14.98 -14.17
N PRO A 12 -0.11 -16.00 -14.56
CA PRO A 12 -0.47 -17.08 -13.66
C PRO A 12 0.76 -17.73 -13.00
N GLY A 13 0.75 -17.83 -11.67
CA GLY A 13 1.84 -18.45 -10.91
C GLY A 13 3.12 -17.60 -10.80
N LYS A 14 3.07 -16.29 -11.08
CA LYS A 14 4.23 -15.37 -10.94
C LYS A 14 4.02 -14.32 -9.82
N PRO A 15 3.94 -14.73 -8.53
CA PRO A 15 3.76 -13.79 -7.42
C PRO A 15 4.90 -12.77 -7.28
N SER A 16 6.10 -13.10 -7.77
CA SER A 16 7.24 -12.17 -7.78
C SER A 16 6.96 -10.87 -8.56
N GLN A 17 6.07 -10.89 -9.56
CA GLN A 17 5.64 -9.69 -10.28
C GLN A 17 4.83 -8.71 -9.39
N ASN A 18 4.28 -9.19 -8.28
CA ASN A 18 3.58 -8.37 -7.28
C ASN A 18 4.45 -7.97 -6.08
N GLY A 19 5.73 -8.31 -6.06
CA GLY A 19 6.56 -8.16 -4.85
C GLY A 19 6.62 -6.73 -4.28
N ARG A 20 6.55 -5.69 -5.13
CA ARG A 20 6.46 -4.29 -4.66
C ARG A 20 5.12 -4.03 -3.93
N HIS A 21 4.03 -4.55 -4.48
CA HIS A 21 2.69 -4.38 -3.91
C HIS A 21 2.59 -5.12 -2.57
N GLU A 22 3.12 -6.34 -2.49
CA GLU A 22 3.16 -7.13 -1.26
C GLU A 22 3.98 -6.44 -0.16
N ARG A 23 5.14 -5.87 -0.47
CA ARG A 23 5.94 -5.10 0.50
C ARG A 23 5.20 -3.88 1.01
N MET A 24 4.55 -3.11 0.11
CA MET A 24 3.75 -1.95 0.52
C MET A 24 2.62 -2.35 1.47
N HIS A 25 1.89 -3.42 1.18
CA HIS A 25 0.82 -3.93 2.06
C HIS A 25 1.30 -4.38 3.42
N ARG A 26 2.52 -4.94 3.50
CA ARG A 26 3.13 -5.34 4.76
C ARG A 26 3.38 -4.12 5.65
N THR A 27 4.11 -3.13 5.13
CA THR A 27 4.43 -1.89 5.85
C THR A 27 3.16 -1.14 6.27
N LEU A 28 2.17 -1.03 5.38
CA LEU A 28 0.88 -0.44 5.70
C LEU A 28 0.25 -1.09 6.94
N LYS A 29 0.20 -2.43 6.99
CA LYS A 29 -0.40 -3.14 8.13
C LYS A 29 0.40 -2.94 9.41
N GLU A 30 1.73 -3.03 9.33
CA GLU A 30 2.63 -2.83 10.46
C GLU A 30 2.46 -1.45 11.09
N GLU A 31 2.30 -0.40 10.29
CA GLU A 31 2.22 0.98 10.80
C GLU A 31 0.81 1.42 11.22
N THR A 32 -0.22 0.85 10.59
CA THR A 32 -1.58 1.39 10.74
C THR A 32 -2.58 0.42 11.35
N ALA A 33 -2.33 -0.89 11.30
CA ALA A 33 -3.32 -1.92 11.62
C ALA A 33 -2.82 -3.02 12.58
N LEU A 34 -1.64 -2.84 13.20
CA LEU A 34 -1.07 -3.77 14.19
C LEU A 34 -0.67 -3.01 15.48
N PRO A 35 -1.57 -2.89 16.48
CA PRO A 35 -2.98 -3.32 16.48
C PRO A 35 -3.87 -2.39 15.64
N PRO A 36 -5.07 -2.86 15.21
CA PRO A 36 -6.04 -2.01 14.54
C PRO A 36 -6.49 -0.86 15.43
N ARG A 37 -6.88 0.26 14.82
CA ARG A 37 -7.40 1.42 15.56
C ARG A 37 -8.78 1.11 16.16
N SER A 38 -9.15 1.86 17.19
CA SER A 38 -10.35 1.64 17.99
C SER A 38 -11.68 1.87 17.25
N SER A 39 -11.64 2.52 16.08
CA SER A 39 -12.80 2.77 15.22
C SER A 39 -12.40 2.82 13.75
N LEU A 40 -13.39 2.67 12.86
CA LEU A 40 -13.18 2.77 11.41
C LEU A 40 -12.67 4.16 11.01
N ASP A 41 -13.19 5.23 11.62
CA ASP A 41 -12.75 6.61 11.33
C ASP A 41 -11.28 6.83 11.74
N ALA A 42 -10.88 6.29 12.90
CA ALA A 42 -9.50 6.35 13.35
C ALA A 42 -8.57 5.52 12.44
N GLN A 43 -9.04 4.37 11.95
CA GLN A 43 -8.29 3.55 11.01
C GLN A 43 -8.13 4.25 9.65
N GLN A 44 -9.19 4.89 9.15
CA GLN A 44 -9.15 5.64 7.89
C GLN A 44 -8.19 6.82 7.98
N THR A 45 -8.21 7.55 9.09
CA THR A 45 -7.25 8.64 9.35
C THR A 45 -5.79 8.12 9.34
N ALA A 46 -5.54 6.95 9.94
CA ALA A 46 -4.21 6.34 9.91
C ALA A 46 -3.78 5.95 8.48
N PHE A 47 -4.69 5.42 7.67
CA PHE A 47 -4.43 5.09 6.26
C PHE A 47 -4.19 6.35 5.41
N ASP A 48 -4.92 7.43 5.65
CA ASP A 48 -4.73 8.68 4.92
C ASP A 48 -3.36 9.31 5.22
N SER A 49 -2.94 9.31 6.49
CA SER A 49 -1.60 9.75 6.90
C SER A 49 -0.50 8.90 6.25
N PHE A 50 -0.64 7.56 6.29
CA PHE A 50 0.29 6.66 5.62
C PHE A 50 0.38 6.95 4.12
N ARG A 51 -0.76 7.15 3.45
CA ARG A 51 -0.79 7.44 2.02
C ARG A 51 -0.06 8.74 1.68
N GLU A 52 -0.23 9.78 2.50
CA GLU A 52 0.46 11.05 2.31
C GLU A 52 1.98 10.88 2.49
N GLU A 53 2.43 10.20 3.53
CA GLU A 53 3.85 9.92 3.77
C GLU A 53 4.46 9.07 2.65
N PHE A 54 3.81 7.95 2.32
CA PHE A 54 4.26 7.02 1.30
C PHE A 54 4.39 7.68 -0.08
N ASN A 55 3.43 8.54 -0.46
CA ASN A 55 3.43 9.15 -1.79
C ASN A 55 4.29 10.43 -1.89
N LYS A 56 4.42 11.20 -0.80
CA LYS A 56 5.01 12.55 -0.86
C LYS A 56 6.35 12.69 -0.15
N VAL A 57 6.57 11.92 0.91
CA VAL A 57 7.76 12.06 1.77
C VAL A 57 8.76 10.95 1.49
N ARG A 58 8.27 9.72 1.23
CA ARG A 58 9.12 8.54 0.98
C ARG A 58 8.73 7.78 -0.30
N PRO A 59 8.57 8.45 -1.46
CA PRO A 59 8.05 7.79 -2.67
C PRO A 59 8.92 6.63 -3.19
N HIS A 60 10.20 6.57 -2.79
CA HIS A 60 11.19 5.63 -3.33
C HIS A 60 12.16 5.06 -2.31
N GLU A 61 11.94 5.26 -1.01
CA GLU A 61 12.63 4.45 -0.02
C GLU A 61 11.98 3.06 -0.05
N ALA A 62 12.48 2.21 -0.95
CA ALA A 62 12.40 0.79 -0.71
C ALA A 62 13.06 0.61 0.66
N TRP A 63 12.24 0.39 1.68
CA TRP A 63 12.69 0.16 3.05
C TRP A 63 13.73 -0.96 2.96
N VAL A 64 14.99 -0.56 3.03
CA VAL A 64 16.13 -1.45 3.14
C VAL A 64 16.03 -1.96 4.56
N PHE A 65 15.65 -3.24 4.66
CA PHE A 65 15.72 -4.15 5.81
C PHE A 65 15.90 -3.54 7.20
#